data_AF-A0A3A0DS70-F1
#
_entry.id   AF-A0A3A0DS70-F1
#
_cell.length_a   1.000
_cell.length_b   1.000
_cell.length_c   1.000
_cell.angle_alpha   90.00
_cell.angle_beta   90.00
_cell.angle_gamma   90.00
#
_symmetry.space_group_name_H-M   'P 1'
#
loop_
_entity.id
_entity.type
_entity.pdbx_description
1 polymer ?
#
loop_
_entity_poly.entity_id
_entity_poly.type
_entity_poly.pdbx_seq_one_letter_code
_entity_poly.pdbx_strand_id
1 'polypeptide(L)'
;MAVLLVLVVLGISLVMAYGLMRVQSTAEQVQSNSIRRGDARQAAMTGLSVGLRKMHETGWTIAQTVSAALNATDRYVVTYATGDPDLTSNPGAVTDADIATRPELLYYPFRVTITAKGYSRDPGTGIEATHSARAVVELAPQKLATQPTNWGKITDTTRNVAVYQRDNDDFDVNMPFQVRGNARIHGSVALNGDYNSWTSIGSDYLEGLRDMRNSDPANDDRPFTGRLYWKESRQSAGIINWIANKLSLSRTDLNDEIVPAVLDIPTTPTYQLYPGGEVYSAVEIANDVAAGATPIAAPLKNPLRVMYRSNDVRLGNNVSLQGTLVVGGTSGLTLDGTNIRIEPAPIPKLAGQTTTLELPSIVASNVHHNGGRSAVLKGLVFVDSDFRIESGSQTTAFDLTGRLVAKDIRIRDRTEWTNASWGNLLNLLDPLGLLRSAGLLQDSSLPPGGKTHYNADYDPRIIFQPYTIPTAVTNHWHGAILRNEPLYQEQSAGSGLRWNVISWKDNL
;
A
#
# COMPACT_ATOMS: atom_id res chain seq x y z
N MET A 1 46.82 2.61 -90.47
CA MET A 1 46.72 1.42 -89.59
C MET A 1 47.38 1.66 -88.23
N ALA A 2 48.68 1.96 -88.14
CA ALA A 2 49.38 2.14 -86.85
C ALA A 2 48.78 3.21 -85.90
N VAL A 3 48.37 4.37 -86.43
CA VAL A 3 47.77 5.48 -85.63
C VAL A 3 46.42 5.09 -85.01
N LEU A 4 45.59 4.34 -85.74
CA LEU A 4 44.31 3.82 -85.24
C LEU A 4 44.53 2.81 -84.12
N LEU A 5 45.55 1.96 -84.24
CA LEU A 5 45.92 0.97 -83.22
C LEU A 5 46.39 1.65 -81.93
N VAL A 6 47.19 2.73 -82.03
CA VAL A 6 47.63 3.53 -80.88
C VAL A 6 46.47 4.25 -80.18
N LEU A 7 45.53 4.83 -80.94
CA LEU A 7 44.34 5.48 -80.37
C LEU A 7 43.42 4.49 -79.64
N VAL A 8 43.24 3.28 -80.19
CA VAL A 8 42.45 2.23 -79.53
C VAL A 8 43.12 1.75 -78.24
N VAL A 9 44.45 1.55 -78.25
CA VAL A 9 45.20 1.16 -77.04
C VAL A 9 45.16 2.26 -75.97
N LEU A 10 45.27 3.53 -76.36
CA LEU A 10 45.11 4.67 -75.45
C LEU A 10 43.69 4.77 -74.89
N GLY A 11 42.66 4.53 -75.71
CA GLY A 11 41.27 4.52 -75.24
C GLY A 11 41.01 3.41 -74.22
N ILE A 12 41.52 2.20 -74.48
CA ILE A 12 41.40 1.07 -73.56
C ILE A 12 42.18 1.33 -72.26
N SER A 13 43.39 1.88 -72.34
CA SER A 13 44.19 2.18 -71.14
C SER A 13 43.56 3.28 -70.29
N LEU A 14 42.98 4.31 -70.90
CA LEU A 14 42.29 5.40 -70.19
C LEU A 14 41.01 4.91 -69.51
N VAL A 15 40.23 4.04 -70.18
CA VAL A 15 39.04 3.40 -69.60
C VAL A 15 39.42 2.49 -68.44
N MET A 16 40.49 1.71 -68.56
CA MET A 16 41.00 0.88 -67.45
C MET A 16 41.50 1.73 -66.28
N ALA A 17 42.25 2.81 -66.54
CA ALA A 17 42.73 3.72 -65.50
C ALA A 17 41.57 4.42 -64.76
N TYR A 18 40.58 4.91 -65.50
CA TYR A 18 39.36 5.50 -64.92
C TYR A 18 38.55 4.47 -64.13
N GLY A 19 38.43 3.24 -64.64
CA GLY A 19 37.80 2.13 -63.93
C GLY A 19 38.48 1.81 -62.60
N LEU A 20 39.82 1.73 -62.59
CA LEU A 20 40.61 1.49 -61.38
C LEU A 20 40.49 2.64 -60.38
N MET A 21 40.58 3.90 -60.83
CA MET A 21 40.40 5.07 -59.95
C MET A 21 39.01 5.09 -59.30
N ARG A 22 37.96 4.76 -60.07
CA ARG A 22 36.59 4.71 -59.55
C ARG A 22 36.39 3.59 -58.54
N VAL A 23 36.97 2.41 -58.78
CA VAL A 23 36.92 1.27 -57.85
C VAL A 23 37.66 1.60 -56.55
N GLN A 24 38.85 2.20 -56.63
CA GLN A 24 39.60 2.63 -55.45
C GLN A 24 38.83 3.68 -54.64
N SER A 25 38.29 4.72 -55.30
CA SER A 25 37.49 5.75 -54.63
C SER A 25 36.23 5.17 -53.97
N THR A 26 35.55 4.21 -54.61
CA THR A 26 34.38 3.54 -54.02
C THR A 26 34.79 2.67 -52.82
N ALA A 27 35.91 1.95 -52.92
CA ALA A 27 36.42 1.13 -51.83
C ALA A 27 36.80 1.98 -50.60
N GLU A 28 37.47 3.13 -50.81
CA GLU A 28 37.80 4.09 -49.76
C GLU A 28 36.54 4.66 -49.09
N GLN A 29 35.51 5.02 -49.86
CA GLN A 29 34.24 5.49 -49.31
C GLN A 29 33.53 4.42 -48.49
N VAL A 30 33.50 3.17 -48.97
CA VAL A 30 32.90 2.04 -48.22
C VAL A 30 33.68 1.79 -46.93
N GLN A 31 35.01 1.81 -46.98
CA GLN A 31 35.85 1.64 -45.80
C GLN A 31 35.65 2.78 -44.79
N SER A 32 35.67 4.04 -45.26
CA SER A 32 35.41 5.22 -44.41
C SER A 32 34.03 5.13 -43.74
N ASN A 33 32.99 4.81 -44.50
CA ASN A 33 31.64 4.62 -43.96
C ASN A 33 31.56 3.48 -42.94
N SER A 34 32.30 2.39 -43.17
CA SER A 34 32.38 1.27 -42.23
C SER A 34 33.04 1.67 -40.91
N ILE A 35 34.17 2.40 -40.97
CA ILE A 35 34.86 2.95 -39.81
C ILE A 35 33.93 3.89 -39.04
N ARG A 36 33.25 4.83 -39.73
CA ARG A 36 32.32 5.78 -39.09
C ARG A 36 31.14 5.10 -38.40
N ARG A 37 30.63 4.00 -38.96
CA ARG A 37 29.62 3.17 -38.27
C ARG A 37 30.18 2.50 -37.03
N GLY A 38 31.43 2.01 -37.09
CA GLY A 38 32.16 1.49 -35.94
C GLY A 38 32.35 2.52 -34.83
N ASP A 39 32.79 3.74 -35.21
CA ASP A 39 33.02 4.86 -34.29
C ASP A 39 31.71 5.32 -33.64
N ALA A 40 30.63 5.46 -34.42
CA ALA A 40 29.31 5.80 -33.90
C ALA A 40 28.80 4.73 -32.92
N ARG A 41 29.03 3.45 -33.20
CA ARG A 41 28.72 2.35 -32.27
C ARG A 41 29.54 2.44 -30.99
N GLN A 42 30.85 2.65 -31.07
CA GLN A 42 31.70 2.83 -29.89
C GLN A 42 31.28 4.05 -29.07
N ALA A 43 30.88 5.15 -29.73
CA ALA A 43 30.35 6.33 -29.07
C ALA A 43 29.03 6.02 -28.33
N ALA A 44 28.11 5.27 -28.94
CA ALA A 44 26.87 4.85 -28.29
C ALA A 44 27.13 3.97 -27.05
N MET A 45 28.03 2.99 -27.16
CA MET A 45 28.41 2.10 -26.05
C MET A 45 29.07 2.86 -24.89
N THR A 46 29.91 3.86 -25.22
CA THR A 46 30.53 4.75 -24.24
C THR A 46 29.48 5.64 -23.57
N GLY A 47 28.54 6.18 -24.34
CA GLY A 47 27.40 6.92 -23.79
C GLY A 47 26.60 6.06 -22.82
N LEU A 48 26.33 4.81 -23.17
CA LEU A 48 25.54 3.92 -22.32
C LEU A 48 26.23 3.59 -20.98
N SER A 49 27.55 3.37 -20.98
CA SER A 49 28.31 3.16 -19.74
C SER A 49 28.37 4.42 -18.86
N VAL A 50 28.51 5.60 -19.48
CA VAL A 50 28.41 6.89 -18.77
C VAL A 50 27.00 7.08 -18.21
N GLY A 51 25.97 6.73 -18.98
CA GLY A 51 24.58 6.81 -18.55
C GLY A 51 24.29 5.96 -17.32
N LEU A 52 24.72 4.69 -17.35
CA LEU A 52 24.64 3.80 -16.20
C LEU A 52 25.37 4.37 -14.98
N ARG A 53 26.60 4.86 -15.17
CA ARG A 53 27.36 5.49 -14.07
C ARG A 53 26.62 6.70 -13.49
N LYS A 54 25.99 7.52 -14.34
CA LYS A 54 25.25 8.71 -13.92
C LYS A 54 24.08 8.37 -13.02
N MET A 55 23.40 7.23 -13.23
CA MET A 55 22.28 6.76 -12.39
C MET A 55 22.69 6.41 -10.95
N HIS A 56 23.99 6.26 -10.68
CA HIS A 56 24.52 6.06 -9.34
C HIS A 56 24.96 7.36 -8.65
N GLU A 57 24.89 8.50 -9.34
CA GLU A 57 25.24 9.81 -8.77
C GLU A 57 24.04 10.45 -8.08
N THR A 58 24.30 11.16 -6.99
CA THR A 58 23.28 11.95 -6.30
C THR A 58 22.76 13.05 -7.23
N GLY A 59 21.44 13.21 -7.29
CA GLY A 59 20.77 14.22 -8.11
C GLY A 59 20.51 13.81 -9.56
N TRP A 60 20.79 12.56 -9.94
CA TRP A 60 20.29 12.01 -11.20
C TRP A 60 18.76 12.10 -11.26
N THR A 61 18.23 12.40 -12.46
CA THR A 61 16.79 12.39 -12.73
C THR A 61 16.51 11.81 -14.11
N ILE A 62 15.32 11.24 -14.29
CA ILE A 62 14.90 10.61 -15.54
C ILE A 62 14.70 11.62 -16.68
N ALA A 63 14.43 12.88 -16.35
CA ALA A 63 14.32 13.96 -17.32
C ALA A 63 15.70 14.45 -17.83
N GLN A 64 16.79 14.01 -17.22
CA GLN A 64 18.14 14.45 -17.59
C GLN A 64 18.55 13.87 -18.95
N THR A 65 19.19 14.71 -19.78
CA THR A 65 19.93 14.27 -20.96
C THR A 65 21.42 14.41 -20.69
N VAL A 66 22.20 13.37 -20.98
CA VAL A 66 23.66 13.39 -20.83
C VAL A 66 24.29 13.34 -22.21
N SER A 67 25.13 14.32 -22.53
CA SER A 67 25.84 14.35 -23.81
C SER A 67 27.28 14.81 -23.61
N ALA A 68 28.21 14.19 -24.33
CA ALA A 68 29.59 14.66 -24.40
C ALA A 68 30.21 14.33 -25.76
N ALA A 69 31.25 15.09 -26.10
CA ALA A 69 32.12 14.80 -27.22
C ALA A 69 33.25 13.87 -26.75
N LEU A 70 33.53 12.80 -27.50
CA LEU A 70 34.68 11.93 -27.26
C LEU A 70 35.94 12.53 -27.91
N ASN A 71 35.76 13.21 -29.05
CA ASN A 71 36.78 13.94 -29.78
C ASN A 71 36.09 14.99 -30.69
N ALA A 72 36.80 15.53 -31.69
CA ALA A 72 36.25 16.55 -32.59
C ALA A 72 35.15 16.04 -33.55
N THR A 73 35.08 14.74 -33.82
CA THR A 73 34.15 14.14 -34.78
C THR A 73 33.08 13.26 -34.13
N ASP A 74 33.35 12.73 -32.94
CA ASP A 74 32.52 11.71 -32.30
C ASP A 74 31.90 12.24 -31.00
N ARG A 75 30.61 11.97 -30.82
CA ARG A 75 29.85 12.38 -29.64
C ARG A 75 28.77 11.37 -29.31
N TYR A 76 28.25 11.45 -28.09
CA TYR A 76 27.08 10.67 -27.68
C TYR A 76 26.03 11.53 -27.01
N VAL A 77 24.79 11.05 -27.04
CA VAL A 77 23.63 11.58 -26.32
C VAL A 77 22.90 10.43 -25.66
N VAL A 78 22.63 10.55 -24.36
CA VAL A 78 21.93 9.55 -23.55
C VAL A 78 20.66 10.17 -22.98
N THR A 79 19.56 9.43 -23.10
CA THR A 79 18.25 9.79 -22.55
C THR A 79 17.72 8.63 -21.70
N TYR A 80 16.96 8.96 -20.67
CA TYR A 80 16.29 7.99 -19.81
C TYR A 80 14.77 8.04 -20.00
N ALA A 81 14.10 6.91 -19.83
CA ALA A 81 12.64 6.81 -19.84
C ALA A 81 12.19 5.75 -18.83
N THR A 82 11.05 5.96 -18.18
CA THR A 82 10.50 4.98 -17.23
C THR A 82 10.05 3.74 -17.98
N GLY A 83 10.26 2.59 -17.35
CA GLY A 83 9.74 1.33 -17.82
C GLY A 83 10.59 0.63 -18.84
N ASP A 84 9.95 -0.36 -19.45
CA ASP A 84 10.55 -1.30 -20.39
C ASP A 84 9.65 -1.41 -21.63
N PRO A 85 10.07 -0.85 -22.78
CA PRO A 85 9.33 -0.93 -24.03
C PRO A 85 9.08 -2.36 -24.51
N ASP A 86 9.87 -3.34 -24.07
CA ASP A 86 9.67 -4.75 -24.42
C ASP A 86 8.54 -5.39 -23.61
N LEU A 87 8.17 -4.82 -22.46
CA LEU A 87 7.03 -5.28 -21.65
C LEU A 87 5.69 -4.73 -22.18
N THR A 88 5.64 -3.42 -22.40
CA THR A 88 4.48 -2.72 -22.95
C THR A 88 4.92 -1.38 -23.55
N SER A 89 4.35 -1.05 -24.72
CA SER A 89 4.49 0.26 -25.35
C SER A 89 3.42 1.26 -24.91
N ASN A 90 2.36 0.80 -24.25
CA ASN A 90 1.25 1.63 -23.78
C ASN A 90 0.91 1.32 -22.32
N PRO A 91 1.67 1.90 -21.35
CA PRO A 91 1.44 1.63 -19.94
C PRO A 91 0.06 2.10 -19.44
N GLY A 92 -0.61 3.02 -20.14
CA GLY A 92 -1.94 3.48 -19.80
C GLY A 92 -3.07 2.52 -20.16
N ALA A 93 -2.81 1.52 -21.01
CA ALA A 93 -3.78 0.50 -21.40
C ALA A 93 -3.68 -0.80 -20.60
N VAL A 94 -2.64 -0.94 -19.76
CA VAL A 94 -2.45 -2.14 -18.92
C VAL A 94 -3.51 -2.16 -17.82
N THR A 95 -4.14 -3.31 -17.64
CA THR A 95 -5.19 -3.57 -16.65
C THR A 95 -4.71 -4.54 -15.56
N ASP A 96 -5.51 -4.69 -14.50
CA ASP A 96 -5.24 -5.67 -13.45
C ASP A 96 -5.33 -7.13 -13.94
N ALA A 97 -6.17 -7.38 -14.94
CA ALA A 97 -6.25 -8.69 -15.59
C ALA A 97 -4.96 -9.02 -16.35
N ASP A 98 -4.34 -8.02 -16.99
CA ASP A 98 -3.04 -8.19 -17.65
C ASP A 98 -1.96 -8.53 -16.61
N ILE A 99 -1.91 -7.82 -15.49
CA ILE A 99 -0.96 -8.10 -14.41
C ILE A 99 -1.15 -9.50 -13.82
N ALA A 100 -2.40 -9.95 -13.66
CA ALA A 100 -2.70 -11.29 -13.14
C ALA A 100 -2.13 -12.40 -14.04
N THR A 101 -2.09 -12.18 -15.36
CA THR A 101 -1.50 -13.13 -16.33
C THR A 101 -0.01 -12.91 -16.57
N ARG A 102 0.47 -11.68 -16.35
CA ARG A 102 1.85 -11.22 -16.59
C ARG A 102 2.38 -10.43 -15.39
N PRO A 103 2.75 -11.11 -14.28
CA PRO A 103 3.19 -10.45 -13.05
C PRO A 103 4.43 -9.58 -13.21
N GLU A 104 5.24 -9.81 -14.26
CA GLU A 104 6.41 -9.01 -14.56
C GLU A 104 6.08 -7.54 -14.89
N LEU A 105 4.85 -7.24 -15.29
CA LEU A 105 4.38 -5.87 -15.56
C LEU A 105 4.41 -4.99 -14.30
N LEU A 106 4.31 -5.57 -13.09
CA LEU A 106 4.43 -4.83 -11.83
C LEU A 106 5.81 -4.19 -11.64
N TYR A 107 6.85 -4.69 -12.31
CA TYR A 107 8.19 -4.13 -12.23
C TYR A 107 8.42 -2.97 -13.21
N TYR A 108 7.49 -2.71 -14.14
CA TYR A 108 7.61 -1.60 -15.10
C TYR A 108 7.92 -0.24 -14.44
N PRO A 109 7.23 0.20 -13.37
CA PRO A 109 7.51 1.46 -12.71
C PRO A 109 8.90 1.51 -12.05
N PHE A 110 9.49 0.34 -11.80
CA PHE A 110 10.80 0.15 -11.16
C PHE A 110 11.93 -0.04 -12.19
N ARG A 111 11.60 -0.04 -13.48
CA ARG A 111 12.56 -0.13 -14.57
C ARG A 111 12.84 1.24 -15.18
N VAL A 112 14.05 1.38 -15.70
CA VAL A 112 14.49 2.55 -16.46
C VAL A 112 15.14 2.07 -17.74
N THR A 113 14.66 2.61 -18.85
CA THR A 113 15.26 2.42 -20.17
C THR A 113 16.26 3.53 -20.43
N ILE A 114 17.52 3.14 -20.64
CA ILE A 114 18.61 4.01 -21.04
C ILE A 114 18.78 3.85 -22.55
N THR A 115 18.63 4.95 -23.30
CA THR A 115 18.89 4.98 -24.74
C THR A 115 20.10 5.86 -25.02
N ALA A 116 21.14 5.29 -25.63
CA ALA A 116 22.35 6.02 -26.02
C ALA A 116 22.46 6.07 -27.54
N LYS A 117 22.53 7.29 -28.10
CA LYS A 117 22.81 7.55 -29.51
C LYS A 117 24.24 8.05 -29.67
N GLY A 118 25.03 7.32 -30.43
CA GLY A 118 26.38 7.71 -30.82
C GLY A 118 26.39 8.30 -32.23
N TYR A 119 27.26 9.30 -32.42
CA TYR A 119 27.39 10.05 -33.66
C TYR A 119 28.86 10.10 -34.04
N SER A 120 29.18 9.89 -35.32
CA SER A 120 30.51 10.14 -35.90
C SER A 120 30.37 10.93 -37.18
N ARG A 121 31.01 12.11 -37.22
CA ARG A 121 30.92 13.04 -38.35
C ARG A 121 32.17 12.96 -39.23
N ASP A 122 31.97 12.88 -40.53
CA ASP A 122 33.05 13.04 -41.49
C ASP A 122 33.49 14.52 -41.57
N PRO A 123 34.75 14.86 -41.26
CA PRO A 123 35.23 16.24 -41.31
C PRO A 123 35.26 16.83 -42.73
N GLY A 124 35.31 16.00 -43.78
CA GLY A 124 35.35 16.48 -45.17
C GLY A 124 33.98 16.72 -45.78
N THR A 125 33.03 15.81 -45.57
CA THR A 125 31.69 15.87 -46.19
C THR A 125 30.61 16.41 -45.24
N GLY A 126 30.86 16.39 -43.93
CA GLY A 126 29.88 16.75 -42.91
C GLY A 126 28.79 15.70 -42.67
N ILE A 127 28.82 14.56 -43.38
CA ILE A 127 27.88 13.43 -43.21
C ILE A 127 28.11 12.79 -41.84
N GLU A 128 27.02 12.45 -41.15
CA GLU A 128 27.04 11.89 -39.80
C GLU A 128 26.53 10.44 -39.83
N ALA A 129 27.34 9.51 -39.32
CA ALA A 129 26.90 8.15 -39.01
C ALA A 129 26.30 8.12 -37.60
N THR A 130 25.14 7.48 -37.46
CA THR A 130 24.44 7.37 -36.18
C THR A 130 24.25 5.91 -35.78
N HIS A 131 24.45 5.60 -34.50
CA HIS A 131 24.18 4.27 -33.94
C HIS A 131 23.39 4.41 -32.64
N SER A 132 22.46 3.49 -32.37
CA SER A 132 21.63 3.50 -31.17
C SER A 132 21.80 2.20 -30.39
N ALA A 133 22.03 2.31 -29.09
CA ALA A 133 22.07 1.19 -28.15
C ALA A 133 21.12 1.45 -26.99
N ARG A 134 20.55 0.39 -26.41
CA ARG A 134 19.60 0.48 -25.29
C ARG A 134 19.92 -0.54 -24.21
N ALA A 135 19.81 -0.10 -22.97
CA ALA A 135 19.83 -0.97 -21.80
C ALA A 135 18.58 -0.72 -20.96
N VAL A 136 18.05 -1.78 -20.36
CA VAL A 136 16.97 -1.70 -19.37
C VAL A 136 17.54 -2.13 -18.03
N VAL A 137 17.42 -1.27 -17.04
CA VAL A 137 17.81 -1.55 -15.66
C VAL A 137 16.61 -1.57 -14.75
N GLU A 138 16.66 -2.38 -13.70
CA GLU A 138 15.63 -2.51 -12.68
C GLU A 138 16.17 -2.11 -11.32
N LEU A 139 15.41 -1.32 -10.57
CA LEU A 139 15.76 -0.93 -9.22
C LEU A 139 15.86 -2.17 -8.33
N ALA A 140 16.95 -2.28 -7.56
CA ALA A 140 17.13 -3.27 -6.52
C ALA A 140 16.94 -2.60 -5.14
N PRO A 141 15.74 -2.57 -4.56
CA PRO A 141 15.45 -1.74 -3.39
C PRO A 141 16.28 -2.15 -2.18
N GLN A 142 17.09 -1.25 -1.64
CA GLN A 142 17.95 -1.55 -0.46
C GLN A 142 17.40 -0.95 0.84
N LYS A 143 16.66 0.15 0.74
CA LYS A 143 16.19 0.93 1.90
C LYS A 143 14.88 1.64 1.57
N LEU A 144 13.99 1.72 2.56
CA LEU A 144 12.78 2.53 2.50
C LEU A 144 13.01 3.91 3.11
N ALA A 145 12.13 4.85 2.81
CA ALA A 145 12.06 6.14 3.46
C ALA A 145 11.96 6.00 4.99
N THR A 146 12.35 7.06 5.69
CA THR A 146 12.27 7.06 7.15
C THR A 146 10.80 7.10 7.58
N GLN A 147 10.41 6.16 8.42
CA GLN A 147 9.06 6.11 8.96
C GLN A 147 8.84 7.22 10.00
N PRO A 148 7.58 7.63 10.23
CA PRO A 148 7.25 8.56 11.31
C PRO A 148 7.73 8.06 12.67
N THR A 149 7.99 9.00 13.57
CA THR A 149 8.33 8.68 14.96
C THR A 149 7.24 7.78 15.57
N ASN A 150 7.67 6.75 16.32
CA ASN A 150 6.81 5.74 16.94
C ASN A 150 6.06 4.79 15.99
N TRP A 151 6.29 4.84 14.66
CA TRP A 151 5.67 3.89 13.74
C TRP A 151 5.91 2.44 14.15
N GLY A 152 7.13 2.10 14.57
CA GLY A 152 7.47 0.76 15.06
C GLY A 152 6.66 0.29 16.27
N LYS A 153 6.13 1.20 17.11
CA LYS A 153 5.22 0.86 18.22
C LYS A 153 3.82 0.53 17.72
N ILE A 154 3.35 1.25 16.70
CA ILE A 154 2.06 0.99 16.05
C ILE A 154 2.12 -0.30 15.25
N THR A 155 3.21 -0.52 14.51
CA THR A 155 3.39 -1.66 13.61
C THR A 155 4.02 -2.88 14.27
N ASP A 156 4.18 -2.89 15.60
CA ASP A 156 4.72 -4.03 16.34
C ASP A 156 3.93 -5.32 16.03
N THR A 157 4.58 -6.24 15.32
CA THR A 157 3.99 -7.52 14.92
C THR A 157 4.14 -8.57 16.02
N THR A 158 5.04 -8.38 16.99
CA THR A 158 5.30 -9.35 18.06
C THR A 158 4.10 -9.49 19.01
N ARG A 159 3.34 -8.42 19.17
CA ARG A 159 2.19 -8.36 20.07
C ARG A 159 0.87 -8.73 19.41
N ASN A 160 0.82 -9.02 18.11
CA ASN A 160 -0.41 -9.41 17.40
C ASN A 160 -1.64 -8.51 17.74
N VAL A 161 -1.43 -7.19 17.74
CA VAL A 161 -2.46 -6.20 18.12
C VAL A 161 -3.38 -5.93 16.93
N ALA A 162 -4.69 -6.11 17.14
CA ALA A 162 -5.74 -5.79 16.16
C ALA A 162 -6.22 -4.33 16.29
N VAL A 163 -6.30 -3.83 17.52
CA VAL A 163 -6.79 -2.48 17.83
C VAL A 163 -5.76 -1.74 18.67
N TYR A 164 -5.32 -0.58 18.18
CA TYR A 164 -4.34 0.28 18.82
C TYR A 164 -4.92 1.67 19.03
N GLN A 165 -5.22 2.03 20.27
CA GLN A 165 -5.57 3.40 20.63
C GLN A 165 -4.28 4.21 20.81
N ARG A 166 -4.09 5.27 20.02
CA ARG A 166 -2.83 6.04 20.00
C ARG A 166 -2.75 7.13 21.08
N ASP A 167 -3.89 7.49 21.66
CA ASP A 167 -4.03 8.55 22.66
C ASP A 167 -4.95 8.11 23.80
N ASN A 168 -5.21 8.98 24.77
CA ASN A 168 -5.95 8.66 25.98
C ASN A 168 -7.42 9.05 26.02
N ASP A 169 -8.00 9.37 24.88
CA ASP A 169 -9.41 9.74 24.77
C ASP A 169 -10.32 8.51 24.88
N ASP A 170 -11.55 8.62 24.38
CA ASP A 170 -12.61 7.67 24.70
C ASP A 170 -12.42 6.35 23.95
N PHE A 171 -12.54 5.25 24.70
CA PHE A 171 -12.76 3.92 24.14
C PHE A 171 -14.16 3.46 24.58
N ASP A 172 -15.17 3.77 23.77
CA ASP A 172 -16.58 3.57 24.09
C ASP A 172 -17.20 2.55 23.13
N VAL A 173 -17.43 1.33 23.60
CA VAL A 173 -17.84 0.22 22.75
C VAL A 173 -19.06 -0.50 23.31
N ASN A 174 -20.05 -0.71 22.45
CA ASN A 174 -21.26 -1.44 22.76
C ASN A 174 -21.27 -2.77 21.98
N MET A 175 -21.54 -3.87 22.69
CA MET A 175 -21.69 -5.22 22.16
C MET A 175 -22.95 -5.34 21.28
N PRO A 176 -23.03 -6.26 20.32
CA PRO A 176 -22.06 -7.30 20.00
C PRO A 176 -20.96 -6.77 19.06
N PHE A 177 -19.71 -6.91 19.50
CA PHE A 177 -18.51 -6.72 18.69
C PHE A 177 -17.47 -7.72 19.16
N GLN A 178 -16.39 -7.90 18.40
CA GLN A 178 -15.29 -8.75 18.82
C GLN A 178 -13.94 -8.25 18.31
N VAL A 179 -12.98 -8.16 19.22
CA VAL A 179 -11.56 -8.01 18.91
C VAL A 179 -10.88 -9.37 19.09
N ARG A 180 -10.60 -10.02 17.98
CA ARG A 180 -9.84 -11.28 17.92
C ARG A 180 -8.36 -10.93 17.99
N GLY A 181 -7.66 -11.35 19.05
CA GLY A 181 -6.27 -10.95 19.28
C GLY A 181 -6.13 -9.82 20.30
N ASN A 182 -4.95 -9.19 20.35
CA ASN A 182 -4.65 -8.24 21.43
C ASN A 182 -5.19 -6.84 21.10
N ALA A 183 -5.54 -6.08 22.15
CA ALA A 183 -5.88 -4.67 22.03
C ALA A 183 -4.99 -3.83 22.94
N ARG A 184 -4.58 -2.66 22.45
CA ARG A 184 -3.85 -1.65 23.23
C ARG A 184 -4.73 -0.41 23.40
N ILE A 185 -5.05 -0.05 24.63
CA ILE A 185 -6.03 0.98 24.99
C ILE A 185 -5.39 1.94 25.99
N HIS A 186 -5.21 3.21 25.63
CA HIS A 186 -4.55 4.19 26.49
C HIS A 186 -5.56 4.99 27.33
N GLY A 187 -6.79 5.14 26.86
CA GLY A 187 -7.87 5.85 27.52
C GLY A 187 -8.68 5.00 28.49
N SER A 188 -9.78 5.58 28.98
CA SER A 188 -10.76 4.87 29.80
C SER A 188 -11.67 4.02 28.91
N VAL A 189 -11.93 2.78 29.31
CA VAL A 189 -12.87 1.90 28.62
C VAL A 189 -14.28 2.13 29.18
N ALA A 190 -15.22 2.45 28.30
CA ALA A 190 -16.65 2.34 28.52
C ALA A 190 -17.17 1.15 27.71
N LEU A 191 -17.81 0.20 28.41
CA LEU A 191 -18.38 -1.00 27.80
C LEU A 191 -19.90 -0.95 28.00
N ASN A 192 -20.65 -0.93 26.89
CA ASN A 192 -22.11 -0.92 26.87
C ASN A 192 -22.74 0.29 27.57
N GLY A 193 -22.11 1.46 27.44
CA GLY A 193 -22.59 2.70 28.06
C GLY A 193 -23.94 3.16 27.51
N ASP A 194 -24.27 2.79 26.28
CA ASP A 194 -25.48 3.24 25.58
C ASP A 194 -26.70 2.32 25.84
N TYR A 195 -26.53 1.17 26.53
CA TYR A 195 -27.62 0.24 26.80
C TYR A 195 -28.33 0.51 28.14
N ASN A 196 -29.64 0.67 28.07
CA ASN A 196 -30.50 0.86 29.24
C ASN A 196 -30.41 -0.33 30.21
N SER A 197 -30.31 -0.04 31.51
CA SER A 197 -30.25 -1.05 32.58
C SER A 197 -29.08 -2.05 32.47
N TRP A 198 -28.06 -1.75 31.66
CA TRP A 198 -26.88 -2.61 31.50
C TRP A 198 -26.12 -2.79 32.82
N THR A 199 -26.05 -1.75 33.64
CA THR A 199 -25.30 -1.77 34.91
C THR A 199 -25.77 -2.85 35.88
N SER A 200 -27.05 -3.27 35.82
CA SER A 200 -27.60 -4.30 36.69
C SER A 200 -27.40 -5.74 36.19
N ILE A 201 -27.12 -5.94 34.91
CA ILE A 201 -27.04 -7.28 34.28
C ILE A 201 -25.71 -7.58 33.60
N GLY A 202 -24.88 -6.55 33.36
CA GLY A 202 -23.69 -6.66 32.54
C GLY A 202 -22.66 -7.64 33.10
N SER A 203 -22.54 -7.74 34.43
CA SER A 203 -21.70 -8.75 35.09
C SER A 203 -22.08 -10.17 34.65
N ASP A 204 -23.36 -10.52 34.76
CA ASP A 204 -23.84 -11.88 34.58
C ASP A 204 -23.91 -12.23 33.09
N TYR A 205 -24.19 -11.23 32.24
CA TYR A 205 -24.10 -11.39 30.81
C TYR A 205 -22.68 -11.71 30.34
N LEU A 206 -21.68 -10.97 30.82
CA LEU A 206 -20.27 -11.19 30.47
C LEU A 206 -19.75 -12.53 31.01
N GLU A 207 -20.20 -12.93 32.20
CA GLU A 207 -19.95 -14.24 32.77
C GLU A 207 -20.58 -15.37 31.94
N GLY A 208 -21.81 -15.17 31.46
CA GLY A 208 -22.46 -16.09 30.52
C GLY A 208 -21.66 -16.27 29.23
N LEU A 209 -21.13 -15.19 28.63
CA LEU A 209 -20.25 -15.28 27.45
C LEU A 209 -18.95 -16.05 27.74
N ARG A 210 -18.35 -15.85 28.92
CA ARG A 210 -17.18 -16.62 29.37
C ARG A 210 -17.50 -18.10 29.49
N ASP A 211 -18.64 -18.43 30.09
CA ASP A 211 -19.05 -19.82 30.30
C ASP A 211 -19.39 -20.52 28.98
N MET A 212 -20.02 -19.81 28.04
CA MET A 212 -20.20 -20.27 26.67
C MET A 212 -18.86 -20.62 26.02
N ARG A 213 -17.88 -19.72 26.06
CA ARG A 213 -16.51 -19.98 25.56
C ARG A 213 -15.84 -21.16 26.24
N ASN A 214 -16.08 -21.38 27.53
CA ASN A 214 -15.51 -22.53 28.25
C ASN A 214 -16.17 -23.85 27.85
N SER A 215 -17.45 -23.81 27.48
CA SER A 215 -18.19 -24.98 26.99
C SER A 215 -17.87 -25.32 25.53
N ASP A 216 -17.67 -24.30 24.68
CA ASP A 216 -17.32 -24.43 23.27
C ASP A 216 -16.28 -23.36 22.88
N PRO A 217 -14.97 -23.69 22.99
CA PRO A 217 -13.90 -22.75 22.66
C PRO A 217 -13.86 -22.31 21.19
N ALA A 218 -14.53 -23.04 20.28
CA ALA A 218 -14.56 -22.67 18.86
C ALA A 218 -15.54 -21.51 18.59
N ASN A 219 -16.52 -21.32 19.47
CA ASN A 219 -17.54 -20.28 19.40
C ASN A 219 -17.37 -19.29 20.56
N ASP A 220 -16.23 -18.59 20.58
CA ASP A 220 -15.98 -17.50 21.51
C ASP A 220 -16.66 -16.23 20.99
N ASP A 221 -17.73 -15.77 21.65
CA ASP A 221 -18.47 -14.54 21.30
C ASP A 221 -18.13 -13.36 22.24
N ARG A 222 -17.06 -13.49 23.05
CA ARG A 222 -16.64 -12.41 23.95
C ARG A 222 -16.15 -11.19 23.14
N PRO A 223 -16.33 -9.97 23.69
CA PRO A 223 -15.90 -8.72 23.04
C PRO A 223 -14.40 -8.63 22.79
N PHE A 224 -13.60 -9.30 23.61
CA PHE A 224 -12.17 -9.44 23.41
C PHE A 224 -11.79 -10.90 23.63
N THR A 225 -10.94 -11.43 22.76
CA THR A 225 -10.45 -12.81 22.90
C THR A 225 -8.99 -12.90 23.32
N GLY A 226 -8.20 -11.84 23.06
CA GLY A 226 -6.79 -11.74 23.43
C GLY A 226 -6.53 -10.89 24.68
N ARG A 227 -5.25 -10.58 24.89
CA ARG A 227 -4.77 -9.77 26.02
C ARG A 227 -5.07 -8.30 25.80
N LEU A 228 -5.48 -7.62 26.87
CA LEU A 228 -5.61 -6.17 26.91
C LEU A 228 -4.35 -5.53 27.50
N TYR A 229 -3.72 -4.65 26.72
CA TYR A 229 -2.68 -3.75 27.19
C TYR A 229 -3.33 -2.40 27.44
N TRP A 230 -3.49 -2.01 28.70
CA TRP A 230 -4.20 -0.77 29.02
C TRP A 230 -3.61 -0.03 30.19
N LYS A 231 -4.00 1.24 30.40
CA LYS A 231 -3.57 1.98 31.59
C LYS A 231 -4.50 1.69 32.76
N GLU A 232 -4.08 0.87 33.72
CA GLU A 232 -4.92 0.45 34.85
C GLU A 232 -5.36 1.64 35.71
N SER A 233 -4.49 2.64 35.90
CA SER A 233 -4.80 3.85 36.68
C SER A 233 -5.91 4.73 36.09
N ARG A 234 -6.39 4.42 34.87
CA ARG A 234 -7.48 5.12 34.18
C ARG A 234 -8.78 4.32 34.14
N GLN A 235 -8.75 3.06 34.57
CA GLN A 235 -9.93 2.21 34.54
C GLN A 235 -10.69 2.30 35.85
N SER A 236 -12.02 2.22 35.78
CA SER A 236 -12.84 2.06 36.98
C SER A 236 -12.70 0.66 37.56
N ALA A 237 -12.89 0.51 38.87
CA ALA A 237 -12.86 -0.79 39.53
C ALA A 237 -13.90 -1.78 38.95
N GLY A 238 -15.06 -1.26 38.53
CA GLY A 238 -16.10 -2.05 37.86
C GLY A 238 -15.64 -2.64 36.53
N ILE A 239 -15.02 -1.81 35.67
CA ILE A 239 -14.49 -2.27 34.37
C ILE A 239 -13.34 -3.27 34.56
N ILE A 240 -12.45 -3.03 35.53
CA ILE A 240 -11.40 -3.98 35.89
C ILE A 240 -12.01 -5.33 36.29
N ASN A 241 -13.03 -5.33 37.14
CA ASN A 241 -13.73 -6.55 37.57
C ASN A 241 -14.42 -7.26 36.39
N TRP A 242 -15.09 -6.53 35.50
CA TRP A 242 -15.74 -7.10 34.31
C TRP A 242 -14.74 -7.79 33.38
N ILE A 243 -13.63 -7.12 33.03
CA ILE A 243 -12.60 -7.69 32.16
C ILE A 243 -11.89 -8.87 32.84
N ALA A 244 -11.43 -8.69 34.09
CA ALA A 244 -10.58 -9.66 34.77
C ALA A 244 -11.35 -10.90 35.24
N ASN A 245 -12.52 -10.71 35.84
CA ASN A 245 -13.21 -11.77 36.57
C ASN A 245 -14.42 -12.30 35.79
N LYS A 246 -15.16 -11.43 35.10
CA LYS A 246 -16.37 -11.84 34.36
C LYS A 246 -16.04 -12.39 32.97
N LEU A 247 -15.17 -11.72 32.21
CA LEU A 247 -14.69 -12.23 30.92
C LEU A 247 -13.45 -13.15 31.03
N SER A 248 -12.77 -13.16 32.17
CA SER A 248 -11.51 -13.91 32.40
C SER A 248 -10.41 -13.58 31.38
N LEU A 249 -10.20 -12.28 31.12
CA LEU A 249 -9.19 -11.81 30.18
C LEU A 249 -7.87 -11.46 30.87
N SER A 250 -6.76 -11.78 30.18
CA SER A 250 -5.43 -11.35 30.60
C SER A 250 -5.25 -9.86 30.37
N ARG A 251 -4.60 -9.19 31.32
CA ARG A 251 -4.36 -7.75 31.31
C ARG A 251 -2.88 -7.44 31.52
N THR A 252 -2.41 -6.33 30.99
CA THR A 252 -1.06 -5.82 31.23
C THR A 252 -1.12 -4.31 31.33
N ASP A 253 -0.66 -3.76 32.46
CA ASP A 253 -0.61 -2.31 32.64
C ASP A 253 0.40 -1.67 31.68
N LEU A 254 -0.02 -0.58 31.05
CA LEU A 254 0.83 0.23 30.19
C LEU A 254 1.67 1.18 31.05
N ASN A 255 2.97 0.94 31.06
CA ASN A 255 3.94 1.83 31.70
C ASN A 255 4.52 2.88 30.73
N ASP A 256 4.25 2.74 29.44
CA ASP A 256 4.74 3.68 28.43
C ASP A 256 3.94 4.99 28.49
N GLU A 257 4.64 6.12 28.34
CA GLU A 257 3.99 7.40 28.07
C GLU A 257 3.21 7.35 26.75
N ILE A 258 2.11 8.11 26.69
CA ILE A 258 1.40 8.35 25.43
C ILE A 258 2.40 9.07 24.53
N VAL A 259 2.74 8.48 23.40
CA VAL A 259 3.52 9.16 22.38
C VAL A 259 2.65 9.19 21.13
N PRO A 260 1.93 10.30 20.86
CA PRO A 260 1.02 10.35 19.74
C PRO A 260 1.82 10.13 18.47
N ALA A 261 1.45 9.11 17.72
CA ALA A 261 1.91 8.98 16.36
C ALA A 261 1.11 9.99 15.52
N VAL A 262 1.71 11.15 15.29
CA VAL A 262 1.16 12.12 14.34
C VAL A 262 1.58 11.65 12.96
N LEU A 263 0.61 11.18 12.17
CA LEU A 263 0.82 11.06 10.74
C LEU A 263 0.56 12.41 10.11
N ASP A 264 1.54 12.93 9.40
CA ASP A 264 1.32 14.01 8.45
C ASP A 264 0.48 13.44 7.30
N ILE A 265 -0.80 13.82 7.27
CA ILE A 265 -1.72 13.45 6.19
C ILE A 265 -1.46 14.44 5.04
N PRO A 266 -0.91 13.98 3.90
CA PRO A 266 -0.51 14.88 2.84
C PRO A 266 -1.68 15.64 2.23
N THR A 267 -1.40 16.86 1.73
CA THR A 267 -2.38 17.68 0.99
C THR A 267 -2.15 17.68 -0.52
N THR A 268 -1.01 17.16 -0.98
CA THR A 268 -0.64 17.07 -2.40
C THR A 268 -0.89 15.67 -2.94
N PRO A 269 -1.30 15.51 -4.22
CA PRO A 269 -1.64 14.21 -4.78
C PRO A 269 -0.50 13.59 -5.60
N THR A 270 0.78 13.86 -5.31
CA THR A 270 1.90 13.38 -6.17
C THR A 270 3.00 12.70 -5.38
N TYR A 271 3.59 11.65 -5.94
CA TYR A 271 4.60 10.83 -5.28
C TYR A 271 5.69 10.34 -6.23
N GLN A 272 6.80 9.87 -5.68
CA GLN A 272 7.88 9.21 -6.41
C GLN A 272 8.21 7.85 -5.79
N LEU A 273 8.62 6.90 -6.62
CA LEU A 273 9.06 5.59 -6.13
C LEU A 273 10.51 5.63 -5.64
N TYR A 274 11.39 6.36 -6.34
CA TYR A 274 12.82 6.47 -6.04
C TYR A 274 13.33 7.86 -6.46
N PRO A 275 14.43 8.37 -5.88
CA PRO A 275 15.00 9.66 -6.23
C PRO A 275 15.22 9.80 -7.74
N GLY A 276 14.69 10.89 -8.31
CA GLY A 276 14.86 11.19 -9.74
C GLY A 276 13.96 10.39 -10.69
N GLY A 277 13.14 9.48 -10.19
CA GLY A 277 12.17 8.73 -11.00
C GLY A 277 10.99 9.58 -11.52
N GLU A 278 10.08 8.93 -12.25
CA GLU A 278 8.82 9.55 -12.67
C GLU A 278 8.00 9.99 -11.47
N VAL A 279 7.40 11.18 -11.58
CA VAL A 279 6.42 11.68 -10.62
C VAL A 279 5.07 11.11 -11.01
N TYR A 280 4.50 10.30 -10.12
CA TYR A 280 3.18 9.74 -10.28
C TYR A 280 2.16 10.64 -9.58
N SER A 281 0.93 10.63 -10.10
CA SER A 281 -0.21 11.28 -9.45
C SER A 281 -1.10 10.23 -8.81
N ALA A 282 -1.46 10.44 -7.54
CA ALA A 282 -2.53 9.74 -6.89
C ALA A 282 -3.85 9.97 -7.65
N VAL A 283 -4.71 8.97 -7.64
CA VAL A 283 -6.01 9.05 -8.30
C VAL A 283 -6.96 9.82 -7.42
N GLU A 284 -7.44 10.96 -7.92
CA GLU A 284 -8.49 11.69 -7.24
C GLU A 284 -9.82 10.93 -7.34
N ILE A 285 -10.44 10.66 -6.20
CA ILE A 285 -11.76 10.01 -6.15
C ILE A 285 -12.87 11.03 -5.93
N ALA A 286 -14.10 10.68 -6.32
CA ALA A 286 -15.27 11.52 -6.05
C ALA A 286 -15.56 11.60 -4.54
N ASN A 287 -16.21 12.70 -4.11
CA ASN A 287 -16.76 12.79 -2.74
C ASN A 287 -17.75 11.64 -2.50
N ASP A 288 -18.68 11.43 -3.43
CA ASP A 288 -19.65 10.34 -3.37
C ASP A 288 -19.26 9.28 -4.39
N VAL A 289 -18.64 8.19 -3.93
CA VAL A 289 -18.27 7.06 -4.79
C VAL A 289 -19.50 6.22 -5.04
N ALA A 290 -19.99 6.30 -6.29
CA ALA A 290 -21.22 5.65 -6.73
C ALA A 290 -21.17 4.12 -6.57
N ALA A 291 -22.36 3.52 -6.53
CA ALA A 291 -22.48 2.08 -6.34
C ALA A 291 -21.82 1.30 -7.50
N GLY A 292 -21.06 0.26 -7.16
CA GLY A 292 -20.34 -0.58 -8.13
C GLY A 292 -19.07 0.04 -8.71
N ALA A 293 -18.64 1.21 -8.24
CA ALA A 293 -17.42 1.85 -8.72
C ALA A 293 -16.15 1.14 -8.18
N THR A 294 -15.15 1.00 -9.06
CA THR A 294 -13.78 0.56 -8.74
C THR A 294 -12.78 1.60 -9.24
N PRO A 295 -12.68 2.77 -8.58
CA PRO A 295 -11.83 3.87 -9.02
C PRO A 295 -10.35 3.51 -8.84
N ILE A 296 -9.77 2.85 -9.83
CA ILE A 296 -8.34 2.53 -9.90
C ILE A 296 -7.85 2.98 -11.27
N ALA A 297 -6.81 3.81 -11.32
CA ALA A 297 -6.14 4.12 -12.58
C ALA A 297 -5.37 2.90 -13.09
N ALA A 298 -4.92 2.96 -14.35
CA ALA A 298 -4.02 1.96 -14.89
C ALA A 298 -2.85 1.72 -13.91
N PRO A 299 -2.59 0.48 -13.48
CA PRO A 299 -1.63 0.16 -12.41
C PRO A 299 -0.22 0.66 -12.70
N LEU A 300 0.17 0.88 -13.96
CA LEU A 300 1.48 1.42 -14.30
C LEU A 300 1.57 2.96 -14.20
N LYS A 301 0.42 3.65 -14.17
CA LYS A 301 0.33 5.10 -13.96
C LYS A 301 0.05 5.49 -12.51
N ASN A 302 -0.35 4.53 -11.69
CA ASN A 302 -0.46 4.67 -10.24
C ASN A 302 0.08 3.40 -9.55
N PRO A 303 1.40 3.17 -9.58
CA PRO A 303 2.01 1.92 -9.12
C PRO A 303 1.83 1.60 -7.64
N LEU A 304 1.68 2.61 -6.79
CA LEU A 304 1.36 2.43 -5.36
C LEU A 304 -0.14 2.32 -5.11
N ARG A 305 -0.97 2.45 -6.14
CA ARG A 305 -2.44 2.48 -6.07
C ARG A 305 -2.96 3.46 -5.01
N VAL A 306 -2.35 4.65 -4.94
CA VAL A 306 -2.81 5.66 -3.99
C VAL A 306 -4.00 6.39 -4.58
N MET A 307 -5.09 6.40 -3.82
CA MET A 307 -6.29 7.18 -4.06
C MET A 307 -6.29 8.35 -3.08
N TYR A 308 -6.67 9.53 -3.54
CA TYR A 308 -6.59 10.74 -2.75
C TYR A 308 -7.87 11.57 -2.85
N ARG A 309 -8.26 12.18 -1.74
CA ARG A 309 -9.26 13.25 -1.72
C ARG A 309 -8.97 14.19 -0.58
N SER A 310 -9.08 15.50 -0.79
CA SER A 310 -8.85 16.51 0.26
C SER A 310 -10.09 16.85 1.09
N ASN A 311 -11.25 16.36 0.67
CA ASN A 311 -12.56 16.59 1.28
C ASN A 311 -13.14 15.26 1.77
N ASP A 312 -14.31 15.32 2.41
CA ASP A 312 -15.00 14.13 2.89
C ASP A 312 -15.35 13.18 1.75
N VAL A 313 -15.23 11.89 2.03
CA VAL A 313 -15.52 10.80 1.08
C VAL A 313 -16.61 9.92 1.66
N ARG A 314 -17.64 9.62 0.86
CA ARG A 314 -18.70 8.68 1.15
C ARG A 314 -18.64 7.54 0.15
N LEU A 315 -18.50 6.31 0.67
CA LEU A 315 -18.51 5.10 -0.14
C LEU A 315 -19.92 4.49 -0.15
N GLY A 316 -20.50 4.34 -1.34
CA GLY A 316 -21.79 3.70 -1.57
C GLY A 316 -21.72 2.16 -1.63
N ASN A 317 -22.77 1.55 -2.18
CA ASN A 317 -22.90 0.09 -2.22
C ASN A 317 -21.93 -0.57 -3.21
N ASN A 318 -21.43 -1.77 -2.93
CA ASN A 318 -20.60 -2.57 -3.84
C ASN A 318 -19.32 -1.83 -4.30
N VAL A 319 -18.76 -0.98 -3.46
CA VAL A 319 -17.50 -0.28 -3.76
C VAL A 319 -16.33 -1.20 -3.40
N SER A 320 -15.42 -1.43 -4.34
CA SER A 320 -14.18 -2.19 -4.10
C SER A 320 -12.97 -1.36 -4.45
N LEU A 321 -12.11 -1.11 -3.48
CA LEU A 321 -10.86 -0.36 -3.60
C LEU A 321 -9.67 -1.27 -3.32
N GLN A 322 -8.63 -1.19 -4.15
CA GLN A 322 -7.36 -1.87 -3.93
C GLN A 322 -6.23 -0.85 -3.92
N GLY A 323 -5.52 -0.73 -2.80
CA GLY A 323 -4.45 0.25 -2.59
C GLY A 323 -4.62 1.03 -1.28
N THR A 324 -4.17 2.29 -1.30
CA THR A 324 -4.22 3.19 -0.14
C THR A 324 -5.18 4.33 -0.42
N LEU A 325 -6.23 4.45 0.38
CA LEU A 325 -7.12 5.60 0.36
C LEU A 325 -6.64 6.65 1.37
N VAL A 326 -6.22 7.80 0.87
CA VAL A 326 -5.84 8.97 1.68
C VAL A 326 -6.96 10.01 1.61
N VAL A 327 -7.58 10.27 2.75
CA VAL A 327 -8.51 11.40 2.93
C VAL A 327 -7.76 12.51 3.66
N GLY A 328 -7.34 13.51 2.89
CA GLY A 328 -6.47 14.61 3.26
C GLY A 328 -7.09 15.59 4.28
N GLY A 329 -6.22 16.30 5.00
CA GLY A 329 -6.63 17.34 5.94
C GLY A 329 -7.46 16.80 7.11
N THR A 330 -8.46 17.55 7.55
CA THR A 330 -9.37 17.19 8.65
C THR A 330 -10.60 16.40 8.19
N SER A 331 -10.63 15.96 6.92
CA SER A 331 -11.79 15.32 6.33
C SER A 331 -11.97 13.85 6.72
N GLY A 332 -13.22 13.41 6.66
CA GLY A 332 -13.66 12.08 7.08
C GLY A 332 -13.98 11.14 5.91
N LEU A 333 -13.88 9.85 6.19
CA LEU A 333 -14.37 8.77 5.36
C LEU A 333 -15.66 8.22 5.97
N THR A 334 -16.75 8.20 5.22
CA THR A 334 -18.01 7.56 5.61
C THR A 334 -18.25 6.31 4.77
N LEU A 335 -18.35 5.16 5.42
CA LEU A 335 -18.76 3.89 4.84
C LEU A 335 -20.29 3.81 4.93
N ASP A 336 -20.98 4.26 3.88
CA ASP A 336 -22.44 4.41 3.89
C ASP A 336 -23.18 3.30 3.13
N GLY A 337 -22.51 2.57 2.25
CA GLY A 337 -23.10 1.46 1.51
C GLY A 337 -22.90 0.08 2.12
N THR A 338 -23.48 -0.93 1.50
CA THR A 338 -23.24 -2.35 1.78
C THR A 338 -22.22 -2.94 0.81
N ASN A 339 -21.55 -4.01 1.23
CA ASN A 339 -20.54 -4.71 0.42
C ASN A 339 -19.38 -3.77 -0.01
N ILE A 340 -18.91 -2.94 0.92
CA ILE A 340 -17.70 -2.13 0.72
C ILE A 340 -16.48 -3.02 1.00
N ARG A 341 -15.50 -3.03 0.09
CA ARG A 341 -14.23 -3.74 0.28
C ARG A 341 -13.06 -2.79 0.05
N ILE A 342 -12.12 -2.74 1.00
CA ILE A 342 -10.86 -2.00 0.85
C ILE A 342 -9.70 -2.91 1.23
N GLU A 343 -8.78 -3.15 0.31
CA GLU A 343 -7.62 -4.02 0.52
C GLU A 343 -6.33 -3.30 0.12
N PRO A 344 -5.22 -3.51 0.85
CA PRO A 344 -3.94 -2.89 0.49
C PRO A 344 -3.38 -3.51 -0.81
N ALA A 345 -2.48 -2.78 -1.45
CA ALA A 345 -1.72 -3.28 -2.59
C ALA A 345 -0.30 -3.67 -2.14
N PRO A 346 0.22 -4.84 -2.56
CA PRO A 346 1.59 -5.21 -2.26
C PRO A 346 2.55 -4.31 -3.03
N ILE A 347 3.62 -3.90 -2.38
CA ILE A 347 4.72 -3.13 -2.99
C ILE A 347 6.01 -3.95 -3.00
N PRO A 348 6.95 -3.71 -3.93
CA PRO A 348 8.19 -4.47 -3.98
C PRO A 348 8.93 -4.47 -2.65
N LYS A 349 9.28 -5.67 -2.19
CA LYS A 349 10.04 -5.86 -0.95
C LYS A 349 11.49 -5.37 -1.11
N LEU A 350 12.13 -5.10 0.02
CA LEU A 350 13.58 -4.84 0.03
C LEU A 350 14.35 -6.10 -0.38
N ALA A 351 15.52 -5.90 -0.99
CA ALA A 351 16.41 -6.97 -1.38
C ALA A 351 16.75 -7.87 -0.17
N GLY A 352 16.56 -9.18 -0.33
CA GLY A 352 16.79 -10.17 0.72
C GLY A 352 15.63 -10.35 1.72
N GLN A 353 14.58 -9.51 1.69
CA GLN A 353 13.40 -9.72 2.52
C GLN A 353 12.42 -10.74 1.90
N THR A 354 11.65 -11.40 2.76
CA THR A 354 10.61 -12.37 2.36
C THR A 354 9.21 -11.91 2.72
N THR A 355 9.09 -10.95 3.63
CA THR A 355 7.82 -10.38 4.10
C THR A 355 7.19 -9.49 3.04
N THR A 356 5.88 -9.57 2.87
CA THR A 356 5.14 -8.63 2.01
C THR A 356 5.22 -7.25 2.61
N LEU A 357 5.52 -6.25 1.78
CA LEU A 357 5.52 -4.85 2.16
C LEU A 357 4.22 -4.22 1.64
N GLU A 358 3.52 -3.49 2.50
CA GLU A 358 2.25 -2.85 2.19
C GLU A 358 2.22 -1.43 2.76
N LEU A 359 1.49 -0.55 2.07
CA LEU A 359 1.07 0.73 2.62
C LEU A 359 -0.25 0.53 3.42
N PRO A 360 -0.64 1.47 4.31
CA PRO A 360 -1.95 1.45 4.93
C PRO A 360 -3.06 1.38 3.88
N SER A 361 -4.16 0.69 4.18
CA SER A 361 -5.31 0.68 3.28
C SER A 361 -6.12 1.97 3.38
N ILE A 362 -6.14 2.59 4.56
CA ILE A 362 -6.83 3.86 4.83
C ILE A 362 -5.92 4.75 5.68
N VAL A 363 -5.82 6.01 5.29
CA VAL A 363 -5.27 7.12 6.09
C VAL A 363 -6.28 8.26 6.04
N ALA A 364 -6.96 8.53 7.14
CA ALA A 364 -7.99 9.57 7.21
C ALA A 364 -8.02 10.25 8.58
N SER A 365 -8.61 11.44 8.68
CA SER A 365 -8.82 12.07 9.99
C SER A 365 -9.95 11.41 10.77
N ASN A 366 -11.06 11.08 10.11
CA ASN A 366 -12.19 10.39 10.73
C ASN A 366 -12.63 9.24 9.84
N VAL A 367 -13.12 8.16 10.44
CA VAL A 367 -13.73 7.03 9.71
C VAL A 367 -15.03 6.65 10.40
N HIS A 368 -16.14 6.83 9.71
CA HIS A 368 -17.48 6.54 10.20
C HIS A 368 -18.12 5.42 9.38
N HIS A 369 -18.62 4.38 10.05
CA HIS A 369 -19.39 3.30 9.42
C HIS A 369 -20.85 3.43 9.82
N ASN A 370 -21.73 3.65 8.85
CA ASN A 370 -23.15 3.86 9.14
C ASN A 370 -23.84 2.57 9.59
N GLY A 371 -24.83 2.68 10.48
CA GLY A 371 -25.62 1.55 10.94
C GLY A 371 -26.42 0.88 9.82
N GLY A 372 -26.62 -0.44 9.93
CA GLY A 372 -27.32 -1.27 8.94
C GLY A 372 -26.50 -1.56 7.67
N ARG A 373 -25.21 -1.21 7.66
CA ARG A 373 -24.30 -1.35 6.50
C ARG A 373 -23.27 -2.45 6.69
N SER A 374 -22.57 -2.81 5.61
CA SER A 374 -21.53 -3.84 5.61
C SER A 374 -20.23 -3.40 4.92
N ALA A 375 -19.11 -3.56 5.62
CA ALA A 375 -17.78 -3.27 5.10
C ALA A 375 -16.76 -4.33 5.51
N VAL A 376 -15.81 -4.63 4.60
CA VAL A 376 -14.67 -5.52 4.83
C VAL A 376 -13.40 -4.77 4.48
N LEU A 377 -12.57 -4.53 5.48
CA LEU A 377 -11.30 -3.82 5.37
C LEU A 377 -10.16 -4.79 5.63
N LYS A 378 -9.07 -4.66 4.87
CA LYS A 378 -7.82 -5.37 5.13
C LYS A 378 -6.66 -4.39 5.31
N GLY A 379 -5.63 -4.80 6.05
CA GLY A 379 -4.43 -4.00 6.26
C GLY A 379 -4.52 -3.02 7.43
N LEU A 380 -3.63 -2.04 7.40
CA LEU A 380 -3.59 -1.01 8.44
C LEU A 380 -4.56 0.12 8.08
N VAL A 381 -5.51 0.37 8.98
CA VAL A 381 -6.44 1.49 8.95
C VAL A 381 -5.95 2.51 9.97
N PHE A 382 -5.41 3.62 9.48
CA PHE A 382 -5.00 4.74 10.31
C PHE A 382 -6.07 5.83 10.30
N VAL A 383 -6.57 6.14 11.50
CA VAL A 383 -7.54 7.19 11.76
C VAL A 383 -6.90 8.17 12.72
N ASP A 384 -6.72 9.42 12.30
CA ASP A 384 -6.07 10.39 13.18
C ASP A 384 -6.95 10.68 14.40
N SER A 385 -8.24 10.93 14.21
CA SER A 385 -9.17 11.29 15.29
C SER A 385 -10.17 10.18 15.58
N ASP A 386 -11.38 10.24 15.01
CA ASP A 386 -12.53 9.43 15.44
C ASP A 386 -12.77 8.26 14.49
N PHE A 387 -12.57 7.04 14.98
CA PHE A 387 -13.10 5.83 14.36
C PHE A 387 -14.42 5.48 15.03
N ARG A 388 -15.50 5.46 14.24
CA ARG A 388 -16.85 5.25 14.76
C ARG A 388 -17.67 4.29 13.92
N ILE A 389 -18.34 3.37 14.60
CA ILE A 389 -19.43 2.58 14.02
C ILE A 389 -20.74 3.08 14.62
N GLU A 390 -21.58 3.68 13.78
CA GLU A 390 -22.82 4.34 14.20
C GLU A 390 -23.90 3.34 14.65
N SER A 391 -24.90 3.87 15.36
CA SER A 391 -26.05 3.11 15.84
C SER A 391 -26.82 2.50 14.67
N GLY A 392 -27.40 1.33 14.86
CA GLY A 392 -28.19 0.66 13.82
C GLY A 392 -28.77 -0.66 14.28
N SER A 393 -29.29 -1.46 13.36
CA SER A 393 -29.72 -2.82 13.67
C SER A 393 -28.52 -3.74 13.92
N GLN A 394 -28.76 -4.88 14.55
CA GLN A 394 -27.80 -5.97 14.70
C GLN A 394 -27.37 -6.62 13.37
N THR A 395 -27.94 -6.20 12.24
CA THR A 395 -27.48 -6.60 10.89
C THR A 395 -26.28 -5.80 10.40
N THR A 396 -25.87 -4.76 11.13
CA THR A 396 -24.63 -4.00 10.86
C THR A 396 -23.44 -4.94 10.90
N ALA A 397 -22.65 -4.97 9.84
CA ALA A 397 -21.47 -5.83 9.73
C ALA A 397 -20.22 -5.01 9.41
N PHE A 398 -19.12 -5.33 10.06
CA PHE A 398 -17.84 -4.69 9.82
C PHE A 398 -16.75 -5.71 10.12
N ASP A 399 -15.88 -6.01 9.15
CA ASP A 399 -14.74 -6.90 9.35
C ASP A 399 -13.47 -6.15 9.00
N LEU A 400 -12.57 -5.99 9.97
CA LEU A 400 -11.21 -5.53 9.75
C LEU A 400 -10.23 -6.67 9.99
N THR A 401 -9.55 -7.10 8.93
CA THR A 401 -8.40 -8.01 9.00
C THR A 401 -7.10 -7.23 8.84
N GLY A 402 -6.42 -6.94 9.93
CA GLY A 402 -5.19 -6.16 9.98
C GLY A 402 -5.12 -5.37 11.28
N ARG A 403 -4.96 -4.04 11.20
CA ARG A 403 -4.80 -3.22 12.39
C ARG A 403 -5.58 -1.92 12.29
N LEU A 404 -6.42 -1.65 13.28
CA LEU A 404 -7.00 -0.34 13.51
C LEU A 404 -6.06 0.49 14.39
N VAL A 405 -5.78 1.71 13.97
CA VAL A 405 -5.06 2.72 14.75
C VAL A 405 -5.93 3.95 14.81
N ALA A 406 -6.37 4.35 16.00
CA ALA A 406 -7.26 5.50 16.17
C ALA A 406 -7.01 6.23 17.49
N LYS A 407 -7.42 7.49 17.58
CA LYS A 407 -7.40 8.27 18.83
C LYS A 407 -8.64 7.94 19.67
N ASP A 408 -9.81 8.18 19.10
CA ASP A 408 -11.11 7.81 19.64
C ASP A 408 -11.63 6.56 18.93
N ILE A 409 -12.15 5.61 19.70
CA ILE A 409 -12.76 4.40 19.17
C ILE A 409 -14.15 4.27 19.76
N ARG A 410 -15.16 4.34 18.87
CA ARG A 410 -16.56 4.30 19.25
C ARG A 410 -17.33 3.22 18.49
N ILE A 411 -18.01 2.34 19.19
CA ILE A 411 -18.98 1.41 18.61
C ILE A 411 -20.30 1.65 19.30
N ARG A 412 -21.25 2.28 18.60
CA ARG A 412 -22.56 2.63 19.15
C ARG A 412 -23.49 1.43 19.27
N ASP A 413 -24.62 1.67 19.91
CA ASP A 413 -25.64 0.71 20.26
C ASP A 413 -26.31 0.01 19.05
N ARG A 414 -26.88 -1.17 19.32
CA ARG A 414 -27.78 -1.86 18.40
C ARG A 414 -29.23 -1.73 18.87
N THR A 415 -30.13 -1.39 17.96
CA THR A 415 -31.54 -1.12 18.26
C THR A 415 -32.22 -2.26 19.03
N GLU A 416 -31.93 -3.51 18.67
CA GLU A 416 -32.48 -4.71 19.34
C GLU A 416 -32.01 -4.82 20.79
N TRP A 417 -30.77 -4.42 21.07
CA TRP A 417 -30.18 -4.44 22.40
C TRP A 417 -30.64 -3.28 23.27
N THR A 418 -30.83 -2.09 22.69
CA THR A 418 -31.33 -0.91 23.38
C THR A 418 -32.80 -1.08 23.79
N ASN A 419 -33.59 -1.77 22.95
CA ASN A 419 -34.99 -2.07 23.22
C ASN A 419 -35.20 -3.26 24.16
N ALA A 420 -34.16 -4.05 24.41
CA ALA A 420 -34.25 -5.21 25.29
C ALA A 420 -34.45 -4.79 26.75
N SER A 421 -35.45 -5.40 27.40
CA SER A 421 -35.73 -5.15 28.82
C SER A 421 -34.87 -6.08 29.68
N TRP A 422 -33.58 -5.79 29.74
CA TRP A 422 -32.60 -6.67 30.37
C TRP A 422 -32.89 -7.01 31.84
N GLY A 423 -33.42 -6.05 32.63
CA GLY A 423 -33.84 -6.32 34.00
C GLY A 423 -35.01 -7.31 34.10
N ASN A 424 -35.95 -7.25 33.16
CA ASN A 424 -37.04 -8.22 33.10
C ASN A 424 -36.55 -9.60 32.65
N LEU A 425 -35.54 -9.66 31.78
CA LEU A 425 -34.89 -10.93 31.43
C LEU A 425 -34.27 -11.58 32.66
N LEU A 426 -33.54 -10.79 33.46
CA LEU A 426 -32.93 -11.28 34.68
C LEU A 426 -34.01 -11.84 35.62
N ASN A 427 -35.09 -11.09 35.87
CA ASN A 427 -36.20 -11.53 36.71
C ASN A 427 -36.92 -12.78 36.16
N LEU A 428 -37.05 -12.91 34.84
CA LEU A 428 -37.63 -14.10 34.20
C LEU A 428 -36.74 -15.34 34.41
N LEU A 429 -35.42 -15.13 34.40
CA LEU A 429 -34.44 -16.17 34.60
C LEU A 429 -34.01 -16.32 36.08
N ASP A 430 -34.54 -15.50 36.99
CA ASP A 430 -34.24 -15.51 38.43
C ASP A 430 -34.85 -16.71 39.19
N PRO A 431 -36.01 -17.28 38.80
CA PRO A 431 -36.45 -18.59 39.30
C PRO A 431 -35.45 -19.71 38.99
N LEU A 432 -34.65 -19.54 37.92
CA LEU A 432 -33.50 -20.41 37.61
C LEU A 432 -32.25 -20.01 38.42
N GLY A 433 -32.22 -18.83 39.03
CA GLY A 433 -31.17 -18.33 39.93
C GLY A 433 -31.00 -19.17 41.20
N LEU A 434 -32.10 -19.70 41.76
CA LEU A 434 -32.03 -20.70 42.85
C LEU A 434 -31.33 -21.99 42.39
N LEU A 435 -31.61 -22.45 41.17
CA LEU A 435 -30.94 -23.60 40.57
C LEU A 435 -29.49 -23.29 40.18
N ARG A 436 -29.17 -22.06 39.77
CA ARG A 436 -27.79 -21.59 39.54
C ARG A 436 -26.97 -21.54 40.83
N SER A 437 -27.55 -21.03 41.92
CA SER A 437 -26.91 -21.01 43.24
C SER A 437 -26.65 -22.41 43.80
N ALA A 438 -27.44 -23.40 43.35
CA ALA A 438 -27.25 -24.82 43.64
C ALA A 438 -26.31 -25.53 42.65
N GLY A 439 -25.75 -24.83 41.65
CA GLY A 439 -24.86 -25.40 40.63
C GLY A 439 -25.56 -26.30 39.59
N LEU A 440 -26.90 -26.24 39.50
CA LEU A 440 -27.72 -27.12 38.67
C LEU A 440 -28.02 -26.55 37.27
N LEU A 441 -27.67 -25.28 37.01
CA LEU A 441 -27.77 -24.65 35.70
C LEU A 441 -26.48 -23.88 35.39
N GLN A 442 -25.99 -24.00 34.16
CA GLN A 442 -24.82 -23.26 33.68
C GLN A 442 -25.19 -21.80 33.42
N ASP A 443 -24.28 -20.87 33.73
CA ASP A 443 -24.51 -19.41 33.65
C ASP A 443 -24.56 -18.88 32.20
N SER A 444 -24.36 -19.75 31.23
CA SER A 444 -24.44 -19.49 29.78
C SER A 444 -25.84 -19.15 29.27
N SER A 445 -26.88 -19.10 30.12
CA SER A 445 -28.27 -18.93 29.69
C SER A 445 -28.67 -17.47 29.36
N LEU A 446 -27.95 -16.47 29.87
CA LEU A 446 -28.32 -15.05 29.68
C LEU A 446 -28.15 -14.56 28.23
N PRO A 447 -27.00 -14.75 27.55
CA PRO A 447 -26.87 -14.36 26.14
C PRO A 447 -27.88 -15.06 25.22
N PRO A 448 -28.06 -16.41 25.26
CA PRO A 448 -29.11 -17.11 24.53
C PRO A 448 -30.52 -16.62 24.89
N GLY A 449 -30.79 -16.34 26.17
CA GLY A 449 -32.07 -15.78 26.60
C GLY A 449 -32.36 -14.41 25.96
N GLY A 450 -31.35 -13.54 25.87
CA GLY A 450 -31.46 -12.26 25.17
C GLY A 450 -31.83 -12.43 23.69
N LYS A 451 -31.16 -13.38 23.01
CA LYS A 451 -31.44 -13.74 21.62
C LYS A 451 -32.86 -14.30 21.45
N THR A 452 -33.30 -15.22 22.32
CA THR A 452 -34.62 -15.84 22.24
C THR A 452 -35.76 -14.87 22.55
N HIS A 453 -35.63 -14.01 23.57
CA HIS A 453 -36.73 -13.18 24.06
C HIS A 453 -36.80 -11.78 23.45
N TYR A 454 -35.65 -11.20 23.07
CA TYR A 454 -35.59 -9.83 22.54
C TYR A 454 -35.02 -9.77 21.13
N ASN A 455 -34.71 -10.91 20.52
CA ASN A 455 -33.97 -10.97 19.26
C ASN A 455 -32.63 -10.21 19.37
N ALA A 456 -32.05 -10.09 20.57
CA ALA A 456 -30.76 -9.44 20.80
C ALA A 456 -29.66 -10.45 20.53
N ASP A 457 -29.21 -10.52 19.28
CA ASP A 457 -28.19 -11.45 18.82
C ASP A 457 -26.84 -11.11 19.46
N TYR A 458 -26.17 -12.12 20.03
CA TYR A 458 -24.86 -11.97 20.67
C TYR A 458 -23.70 -12.35 19.75
N ASP A 459 -24.00 -12.95 18.59
CA ASP A 459 -23.02 -13.31 17.59
C ASP A 459 -22.40 -12.01 17.00
N PRO A 460 -21.09 -11.75 17.19
CA PRO A 460 -20.47 -10.50 16.80
C PRO A 460 -20.34 -10.40 15.27
N ARG A 461 -20.93 -9.34 14.70
CA ARG A 461 -20.79 -8.99 13.27
C ARG A 461 -19.83 -7.85 13.01
N ILE A 462 -19.39 -7.19 14.07
CA ILE A 462 -18.33 -6.19 14.07
C ILE A 462 -17.08 -6.89 14.60
N ILE A 463 -16.14 -7.20 13.72
CA ILE A 463 -14.96 -8.03 13.99
C ILE A 463 -13.70 -7.24 13.64
N PHE A 464 -12.76 -7.21 14.58
CA PHE A 464 -11.38 -6.75 14.36
C PHE A 464 -10.46 -7.94 14.61
N GLN A 465 -9.61 -8.28 13.65
CA GLN A 465 -8.66 -9.37 13.78
C GLN A 465 -7.31 -8.99 13.15
N PRO A 466 -6.18 -9.39 13.73
CA PRO A 466 -4.88 -9.14 13.14
C PRO A 466 -4.66 -10.03 11.93
N TYR A 467 -3.59 -9.77 11.19
CA TYR A 467 -3.10 -10.71 10.21
C TYR A 467 -2.76 -12.06 10.86
N THR A 468 -3.18 -13.15 10.23
CA THR A 468 -2.89 -14.51 10.72
C THR A 468 -1.41 -14.81 10.56
N ILE A 469 -0.67 -14.96 11.65
CA ILE A 469 0.71 -15.48 11.59
C ILE A 469 0.66 -16.85 10.89
N PRO A 470 1.46 -17.12 9.82
CA PRO A 470 2.73 -16.49 9.52
C PRO A 470 2.72 -15.48 8.35
N THR A 471 1.58 -14.91 7.91
CA THR A 471 1.62 -13.85 6.88
C THR A 471 2.25 -12.59 7.47
N ALA A 472 3.58 -12.57 7.40
CA ALA A 472 4.41 -11.47 7.85
C ALA A 472 4.27 -10.32 6.84
N VAL A 473 3.22 -9.53 7.04
CA VAL A 473 3.02 -8.24 6.38
C VAL A 473 3.77 -7.19 7.18
N THR A 474 4.64 -6.44 6.52
CA THR A 474 5.27 -5.23 7.06
C THR A 474 4.52 -4.03 6.53
N ASN A 475 3.85 -3.29 7.43
CA ASN A 475 3.23 -2.02 7.07
C ASN A 475 4.27 -0.91 7.08
N HIS A 476 4.32 -0.13 6.01
CA HIS A 476 5.20 1.03 5.89
C HIS A 476 4.40 2.28 5.56
N TRP A 477 4.80 3.38 6.19
CA TRP A 477 4.29 4.70 5.84
C TRP A 477 5.43 5.71 6.03
N HIS A 478 5.47 6.72 5.17
CA HIS A 478 6.20 7.94 5.42
C HIS A 478 5.30 9.11 5.04
N GLY A 479 5.13 10.08 5.94
CA GLY A 479 4.15 11.17 5.80
C GLY A 479 4.39 12.07 4.58
N ALA A 480 5.57 11.97 3.97
CA ALA A 480 5.91 12.73 2.77
C ALA A 480 5.74 11.93 1.47
N ILE A 481 5.14 10.74 1.50
CA ILE A 481 4.95 9.92 0.29
C ILE A 481 4.21 10.70 -0.80
N LEU A 482 3.19 11.47 -0.43
CA LEU A 482 2.50 12.34 -1.37
C LEU A 482 3.04 13.78 -1.43
N ARG A 483 4.26 14.05 -0.94
CA ARG A 483 4.98 15.33 -1.07
C ARG A 483 6.17 15.22 -2.03
N ASN A 484 6.11 14.30 -2.98
CA ASN A 484 7.22 13.93 -3.88
C ASN A 484 8.49 13.41 -3.17
N GLU A 485 8.40 12.97 -1.91
CA GLU A 485 9.52 12.23 -1.33
C GLU A 485 9.49 10.78 -1.85
N PRO A 486 10.65 10.23 -2.22
CA PRO A 486 10.71 8.89 -2.78
C PRO A 486 10.55 7.81 -1.69
N LEU A 487 9.75 6.79 -2.00
CA LEU A 487 9.52 5.63 -1.14
C LEU A 487 10.80 4.82 -0.90
N TYR A 488 11.56 4.52 -1.95
CA TYR A 488 12.84 3.81 -1.87
C TYR A 488 13.98 4.82 -1.90
N GLN A 489 14.97 4.63 -1.02
CA GLN A 489 16.08 5.56 -0.84
C GLN A 489 17.44 4.89 -1.01
N GLU A 490 18.48 5.71 -1.17
CA GLU A 490 19.87 5.25 -1.15
C GLU A 490 20.19 4.62 0.22
N GLN A 491 21.01 3.55 0.22
CA GLN A 491 21.36 2.83 1.44
C GLN A 491 22.13 3.72 2.43
N SER A 492 23.14 4.44 1.92
CA SER A 492 23.87 5.47 2.65
C SER A 492 24.02 6.71 1.78
N ALA A 493 24.22 7.88 2.40
CA ALA A 493 24.39 9.12 1.66
C ALA A 493 25.54 9.00 0.66
N GLY A 494 25.25 9.19 -0.63
CA GLY A 494 26.24 9.13 -1.71
C GLY A 494 26.54 7.73 -2.25
N SER A 495 25.85 6.67 -1.77
CA SER A 495 25.97 5.34 -2.38
C SER A 495 25.19 5.21 -3.68
N GLY A 496 24.30 6.16 -3.98
CA GLY A 496 23.37 6.07 -5.10
C GLY A 496 22.33 4.96 -4.91
N LEU A 497 21.44 4.84 -5.89
CA LEU A 497 20.53 3.72 -6.03
C LEU A 497 21.27 2.50 -6.61
N ARG A 498 20.78 1.29 -6.29
CA ARG A 498 21.28 0.04 -6.89
C ARG A 498 20.37 -0.41 -8.02
N TRP A 499 21.00 -0.83 -9.11
CA TRP A 499 20.34 -1.18 -10.35
C TRP A 499 20.85 -2.53 -10.86
N ASN A 500 19.94 -3.39 -11.31
CA ASN A 500 20.24 -4.64 -11.99
C ASN A 500 20.03 -4.45 -13.50
N VAL A 501 21.01 -4.83 -14.32
CA VAL A 501 20.83 -4.82 -15.78
C VAL A 501 19.98 -6.01 -16.19
N ILE A 502 18.81 -5.75 -16.78
CA ILE A 502 17.85 -6.79 -17.19
C ILE A 502 18.03 -7.14 -18.67
N SER A 503 18.27 -6.13 -19.51
CA SER A 503 18.36 -6.30 -20.95
C SER A 503 19.37 -5.34 -21.54
N TRP A 504 20.08 -5.81 -22.56
CA TRP A 504 21.00 -5.03 -23.38
C TRP A 504 20.72 -5.31 -24.84
N LYS A 505 20.44 -4.26 -25.62
CA LYS A 505 20.22 -4.34 -27.07
C LYS A 505 21.18 -3.39 -27.77
N ASP A 506 21.97 -3.95 -28.68
CA ASP A 506 22.83 -3.22 -29.58
C ASP A 506 22.15 -3.19 -30.96
N ASN A 507 22.01 -2.00 -31.55
CA ASN A 507 21.33 -1.72 -32.82
C ASN A 507 19.79 -1.78 -32.76
N LEU A 508 19.17 -0.64 -32.45
CA LEU A 508 17.71 -0.44 -32.43
C LEU A 508 17.14 0.10 -33.75
#